data_AF-A0A8J7QWY5-F1
#
_entry.id   AF-A0A8J7QWY5-F1
#
_cell.length_a   1.000
_cell.length_b   1.000
_cell.length_c   1.000
_cell.angle_alpha   90.00
_cell.angle_beta   90.00
_cell.angle_gamma   90.00
#
_symmetry.space_group_name_H-M   'P 1'
#
loop_
_entity.id
_entity.type
_entity.pdbx_description
1 polymer ?
#
loop_
_entity_poly.entity_id
_entity_poly.type
_entity_poly.pdbx_seq_one_letter_code
_entity_poly.pdbx_strand_id
1 'polypeptide(L)'
;MIELKLWQSGDDFDEAPLRGVMAINKFWKKDVAKACVDLGGINFERGYRYQVFVCFDRQDKLKDIIKKLILWSPGSLKWINLLLYGSDEKSACEDLKKVADFNDLMDDIRRNEEKAKELAIRYAHDYLKIDLNPRKKVVPEYIISIGYLIQMNDDQAIVYIVGLNYKVDEMIRNSREDFNKFGKVVGYCVEEVEKADLIDVEEEEDAYYVLLEV
;
A
#
# COMPACT_ATOMS: atom_id res chain seq x y z
N MET A 1 9.36 18.18 2.12
CA MET A 1 9.79 16.80 2.41
C MET A 1 10.97 16.49 1.52
N ILE A 2 12.00 15.85 2.08
CA ILE A 2 13.13 15.30 1.31
C ILE A 2 12.96 13.79 1.24
N GLU A 3 12.94 13.23 0.03
CA GLU A 3 13.00 11.79 -0.19
C GLU A 3 14.40 11.35 -0.60
N LEU A 4 14.93 10.32 0.06
CA LEU A 4 16.24 9.76 -0.21
C LEU A 4 16.12 8.26 -0.45
N LYS A 5 16.50 7.81 -1.65
CA LYS A 5 16.60 6.39 -1.97
C LYS A 5 17.78 5.78 -1.23
N LEU A 6 17.52 4.90 -0.28
CA LEU A 6 18.58 4.22 0.46
C LEU A 6 19.03 2.97 -0.28
N TRP A 7 18.08 2.21 -0.83
CA TRP A 7 18.34 0.92 -1.46
C TRP A 7 17.26 0.55 -2.48
N GLN A 8 17.63 -0.23 -3.48
CA GLN A 8 16.72 -0.82 -4.47
C GLN A 8 17.12 -2.27 -4.81
N SER A 9 16.15 -3.05 -5.29
CA SER A 9 16.34 -4.44 -5.70
C SER A 9 17.57 -4.62 -6.61
N GLY A 10 18.50 -5.46 -6.16
CA GLY A 10 19.77 -5.72 -6.86
C GLY A 10 21.00 -5.21 -6.10
N ASP A 11 20.83 -4.32 -5.13
CA ASP A 11 21.89 -3.82 -4.27
C ASP A 11 22.06 -4.70 -3.01
N ASP A 12 23.19 -4.56 -2.30
CA ASP A 12 23.41 -5.21 -1.00
C ASP A 12 22.56 -4.54 0.10
N PHE A 13 21.76 -5.33 0.82
CA PHE A 13 20.88 -4.85 1.90
C PHE A 13 21.65 -4.16 3.03
N ASP A 14 22.90 -4.56 3.30
CA ASP A 14 23.71 -3.98 4.37
C ASP A 14 24.08 -2.51 4.10
N GLU A 15 23.96 -2.05 2.85
CA GLU A 15 24.17 -0.65 2.49
C GLU A 15 23.03 0.27 2.93
N ALA A 16 21.79 -0.23 3.02
CA ALA A 16 20.63 0.61 3.31
C ALA A 16 20.73 1.30 4.68
N PRO A 17 21.05 0.58 5.79
CA PRO A 17 21.25 1.20 7.09
C PRO A 17 22.42 2.20 7.11
N LEU A 18 23.52 1.91 6.40
CA LEU A 18 24.70 2.78 6.35
C LEU A 18 24.40 4.10 5.65
N ARG A 19 23.80 4.02 4.44
CA ARG A 19 23.35 5.19 3.67
C ARG A 19 22.33 6.00 4.45
N GLY A 20 21.40 5.34 5.15
CA GLY A 20 20.44 5.98 6.04
C GLY A 20 21.11 6.80 7.14
N VAL A 21 22.05 6.22 7.88
CA VAL A 21 22.78 6.92 8.96
C VAL A 21 23.58 8.11 8.44
N MET A 22 24.24 7.96 7.29
CA MET A 22 24.96 9.08 6.65
C MET A 22 24.02 10.22 6.26
N ALA A 23 22.87 9.89 5.66
CA ALA A 23 21.85 10.84 5.27
C ALA A 23 21.27 11.59 6.48
N ILE A 24 20.80 10.86 7.49
CA ILE A 24 20.15 11.48 8.64
C ILE A 24 21.11 12.40 9.39
N ASN A 25 22.37 12.01 9.60
CA ASN A 25 23.37 12.90 10.23
C ASN A 25 23.62 14.20 9.47
N LYS A 26 23.50 14.17 8.13
CA LYS A 26 23.69 15.34 7.26
C LYS A 26 22.48 16.28 7.28
N PHE A 27 21.26 15.72 7.25
CA PHE A 27 20.03 16.48 7.08
C PHE A 27 19.34 16.83 8.41
N TRP A 28 19.49 16.01 9.45
CA TRP A 28 18.82 16.22 10.74
C TRP A 28 19.19 17.55 11.41
N LYS A 29 20.39 18.06 11.15
CA LYS A 29 20.87 19.36 11.66
C LYS A 29 20.34 20.56 10.87
N LYS A 30 19.49 20.35 9.86
CA LYS A 30 19.00 21.36 8.90
C LYS A 30 17.47 21.35 8.84
N ASP A 31 16.83 21.53 9.99
CA ASP A 31 15.38 21.72 10.13
C ASP A 31 14.50 20.48 9.89
N VAL A 32 15.05 19.27 9.96
CA VAL A 32 14.25 18.03 9.98
C VAL A 32 13.76 17.78 11.40
N ALA A 33 12.44 17.65 11.56
CA ALA A 33 11.79 17.34 12.83
C ALA A 33 11.38 15.87 12.93
N LYS A 34 11.12 15.22 11.80
CA LYS A 34 10.61 13.84 11.72
C LYS A 34 11.23 13.12 10.54
N ALA A 35 11.37 11.80 10.66
CA ALA A 35 11.72 10.92 9.54
C ALA A 35 10.76 9.75 9.46
N CYS A 36 10.61 9.21 8.25
CA CYS A 36 9.93 7.95 8.04
C CYS A 36 10.81 7.05 7.16
N VAL A 37 10.95 5.78 7.55
CA VAL A 37 11.43 4.77 6.61
C VAL A 37 10.22 4.25 5.85
N ASP A 38 10.35 4.28 4.54
CA ASP A 38 9.35 3.79 3.61
C ASP A 38 9.95 2.59 2.86
N LEU A 39 9.26 1.46 2.89
CA LEU A 39 9.73 0.20 2.31
C LEU A 39 8.63 -0.41 1.46
N GLY A 40 8.94 -0.66 0.18
CA GLY A 40 8.04 -1.33 -0.74
C GLY A 40 8.51 -2.75 -1.08
N GLY A 41 7.56 -3.67 -1.20
CA GLY A 41 7.84 -5.06 -1.55
C GLY A 41 6.66 -5.78 -2.21
N ILE A 42 6.91 -7.02 -2.62
CA ILE A 42 5.93 -7.89 -3.26
C ILE A 42 5.97 -9.26 -2.60
N ASN A 43 4.80 -9.76 -2.18
CA ASN A 43 4.62 -11.13 -1.76
C ASN A 43 4.03 -11.94 -2.92
N PHE A 44 4.89 -12.56 -3.73
CA PHE A 44 4.47 -13.32 -4.91
C PHE A 44 3.64 -14.57 -4.55
N GLU A 45 3.98 -15.24 -3.44
CA GLU A 45 3.27 -16.44 -2.99
C GLU A 45 1.82 -16.13 -2.61
N ARG A 46 1.60 -14.96 -2.01
CA ARG A 46 0.29 -14.53 -1.51
C ARG A 46 -0.40 -13.51 -2.42
N GLY A 47 0.22 -13.16 -3.56
CA GLY A 47 -0.39 -12.40 -4.64
C GLY A 47 -0.69 -10.92 -4.36
N TYR A 48 0.08 -10.25 -3.49
CA TYR A 48 -0.15 -8.83 -3.16
C TYR A 48 1.15 -8.03 -3.11
N ARG A 49 1.05 -6.72 -3.33
CA ARG A 49 2.12 -5.75 -3.09
C ARG A 49 1.92 -5.11 -1.74
N TYR A 50 2.99 -4.66 -1.10
CA TYR A 50 2.88 -3.98 0.18
C TYR A 50 3.86 -2.81 0.29
N GLN A 51 3.51 -1.87 1.14
CA GLN A 51 4.32 -0.73 1.51
C GLN A 51 4.25 -0.54 3.02
N VAL A 52 5.40 -0.34 3.67
CA VAL A 52 5.49 -0.12 5.11
C VAL A 52 6.12 1.23 5.38
N PHE A 53 5.42 2.06 6.13
CA PHE A 53 5.89 3.33 6.64
C PHE A 53 6.10 3.25 8.15
N VAL A 54 7.29 3.60 8.62
CA VAL A 54 7.58 3.73 10.06
C VAL A 54 8.13 5.11 10.30
N CYS A 55 7.33 5.98 10.94
CA CYS A 55 7.70 7.34 11.26
C CYS A 55 8.21 7.49 12.69
N PHE A 56 9.19 8.36 12.90
CA PHE A 56 9.87 8.57 14.17
C PHE A 56 10.46 9.98 14.24
N ASP A 57 10.65 10.46 15.47
CA ASP A 57 11.07 11.82 15.83
C ASP A 57 12.52 11.88 16.35
N ARG A 58 13.26 10.77 16.22
CA ARG A 58 14.58 10.56 16.82
C ARG A 58 15.57 9.91 15.86
N GLN A 59 16.63 10.63 15.50
CA GLN A 59 17.64 10.15 14.53
C GLN A 59 18.29 8.81 14.91
N ASP A 60 18.43 8.50 16.21
CA ASP A 60 19.12 7.30 16.68
C ASP A 60 18.33 6.01 16.41
N LYS A 61 17.01 6.10 16.14
CA LYS A 61 16.16 4.94 15.83
C LYS A 61 16.32 4.43 14.39
N LEU A 62 16.84 5.23 13.46
CA LEU A 62 16.81 4.93 12.03
C LEU A 62 17.41 3.56 11.68
N LYS A 63 18.61 3.28 12.21
CA LYS A 63 19.34 2.05 11.90
C LYS A 63 18.55 0.82 12.31
N ASP A 64 17.95 0.86 13.49
CA ASP A 64 17.18 -0.27 14.04
C ASP A 64 15.85 -0.44 13.30
N ILE A 65 15.20 0.66 12.90
CA ILE A 65 13.98 0.62 12.10
C ILE A 65 14.24 -0.03 10.74
N ILE A 66 15.28 0.38 10.01
CA ILE A 66 15.62 -0.24 8.71
C ILE A 66 15.89 -1.73 8.88
N LYS A 67 16.66 -2.13 9.90
CA LYS A 67 16.96 -3.55 10.15
C LYS A 67 15.71 -4.37 10.46
N LYS A 68 14.81 -3.84 11.30
CA LYS A 68 13.54 -4.50 11.62
C LYS A 68 12.68 -4.66 10.38
N LEU A 69 12.56 -3.61 9.58
CA LEU A 69 11.81 -3.62 8.32
C LEU A 69 12.34 -4.71 7.38
N ILE A 70 13.64 -4.74 7.12
CA ILE A 70 14.24 -5.78 6.27
C ILE A 70 13.95 -7.19 6.81
N LEU A 71 14.05 -7.38 8.14
CA LEU A 71 13.88 -8.69 8.77
C LEU A 71 12.42 -9.17 8.83
N TRP A 72 11.47 -8.25 8.98
CA TRP A 72 10.05 -8.58 9.22
C TRP A 72 9.18 -8.47 7.97
N SER A 73 9.64 -7.76 6.94
CA SER A 73 8.91 -7.64 5.69
C SER A 73 8.76 -9.01 4.99
N PRO A 74 7.55 -9.36 4.54
CA PRO A 74 7.30 -10.63 3.86
C PRO A 74 7.74 -10.60 2.39
N GLY A 75 8.14 -11.73 1.82
CA GLY A 75 8.42 -11.82 0.39
C GLY A 75 9.63 -11.00 -0.07
N SER A 76 9.56 -10.45 -1.30
CA SER A 76 10.68 -9.77 -1.94
C SER A 76 10.62 -8.26 -1.79
N LEU A 77 11.64 -7.69 -1.15
CA LEU A 77 11.85 -6.24 -1.07
C LEU A 77 12.19 -5.65 -2.44
N LYS A 78 11.65 -4.46 -2.72
CA LYS A 78 11.89 -3.74 -3.98
C LYS A 78 12.67 -2.46 -3.78
N TRP A 79 12.41 -1.73 -2.69
CA TRP A 79 13.12 -0.50 -2.39
C TRP A 79 12.97 -0.12 -0.93
N ILE A 80 13.89 0.71 -0.45
CA ILE A 80 13.85 1.35 0.87
C ILE A 80 14.22 2.82 0.69
N ASN A 81 13.32 3.69 1.12
CA ASN A 81 13.46 5.13 1.08
C ASN A 81 13.48 5.70 2.51
N LEU A 82 14.13 6.86 2.64
CA LEU A 82 14.07 7.69 3.83
C LEU A 82 13.41 9.01 3.47
N LEU A 83 12.29 9.28 4.13
CA LEU A 83 11.51 10.49 4.02
C LEU A 83 11.84 11.38 5.21
N LEU A 84 12.28 12.61 4.97
CA LEU A 84 12.62 13.59 6.01
C LEU A 84 11.67 14.77 5.91
N TYR A 85 11.06 15.13 7.05
CA TYR A 85 10.01 16.13 7.14
C TYR A 85 10.45 17.31 8.01
N GLY A 86 10.10 18.52 7.55
CA GLY A 86 10.22 19.74 8.36
C GLY A 86 9.23 19.79 9.51
N SER A 87 9.34 20.79 10.38
CA SER A 87 8.42 20.98 11.52
C SER A 87 6.96 21.16 11.10
N ASP A 88 6.74 21.85 9.98
CA ASP A 88 5.41 22.25 9.51
C ASP A 88 4.80 21.22 8.54
N GLU A 89 5.54 20.15 8.24
CA GLU A 89 5.11 19.12 7.30
C GLU A 89 4.44 17.95 8.02
N LYS A 90 3.38 17.43 7.41
CA LYS A 90 2.74 16.20 7.83
C LYS A 90 3.45 15.01 7.21
N SER A 91 3.71 14.01 8.05
CA SER A 91 4.17 12.70 7.61
C SER A 91 3.02 11.84 7.12
N ALA A 92 3.32 10.77 6.37
CA ALA A 92 2.32 9.78 5.95
C ALA A 92 1.53 9.19 7.14
N CYS A 93 2.13 9.13 8.34
CA CYS A 93 1.45 8.69 9.56
C CYS A 93 0.48 9.72 10.14
N GLU A 94 0.65 11.00 9.84
CA GLU A 94 -0.19 12.11 10.31
C GLU A 94 -1.31 12.46 9.32
N ASP A 95 -1.12 12.17 8.03
CA ASP A 95 -2.16 12.36 7.00
C ASP A 95 -3.26 11.30 7.08
N LEU A 96 -2.94 10.13 7.61
CA LEU A 96 -3.95 9.10 7.85
C LEU A 96 -4.87 9.50 9.01
N LYS A 97 -6.09 9.92 8.65
CA LYS A 97 -7.22 9.87 9.58
C LYS A 97 -7.46 8.40 9.94
N LYS A 98 -7.06 8.04 11.16
CA LYS A 98 -7.43 6.78 11.80
C LYS A 98 -8.95 6.67 11.90
N VAL A 99 -9.37 5.44 12.23
CA VAL A 99 -10.68 5.01 12.74
C VAL A 99 -11.58 4.54 11.59
N ALA A 100 -12.03 3.29 11.55
CA ALA A 100 -12.81 2.67 12.62
C ALA A 100 -12.62 1.14 12.70
N ASP A 101 -13.51 0.46 13.42
CA ASP A 101 -13.44 -0.98 13.77
C ASP A 101 -13.25 -1.87 12.52
N PHE A 102 -12.83 -3.13 12.70
CA PHE A 102 -12.72 -4.09 11.61
C PHE A 102 -14.03 -4.23 10.81
N ASN A 103 -15.18 -4.08 11.47
CA ASN A 103 -16.48 -4.07 10.79
C ASN A 103 -16.65 -2.86 9.85
N ASP A 104 -16.22 -1.68 10.28
CA ASP A 104 -16.29 -0.47 9.46
C ASP A 104 -15.36 -0.56 8.24
N LEU A 105 -14.17 -1.19 8.39
CA LEU A 105 -13.30 -1.55 7.27
C LEU A 105 -14.05 -2.40 6.24
N MET A 106 -14.74 -3.46 6.69
CA MET A 106 -15.49 -4.32 5.78
C MET A 106 -16.63 -3.57 5.09
N ASP A 107 -17.27 -2.63 5.79
CA ASP A 107 -18.30 -1.78 5.20
C ASP A 107 -17.73 -0.77 4.19
N ASP A 108 -16.55 -0.21 4.43
CA ASP A 108 -15.83 0.63 3.47
C ASP A 108 -15.49 -0.14 2.18
N ILE A 109 -14.97 -1.36 2.31
CA ILE A 109 -14.68 -2.23 1.17
C ILE A 109 -15.95 -2.49 0.36
N ARG A 110 -17.08 -2.81 1.02
CA ARG A 110 -18.37 -3.04 0.35
C ARG A 110 -18.87 -1.79 -0.37
N ARG A 111 -18.81 -0.62 0.28
CA ARG A 111 -19.20 0.65 -0.35
C ARG A 111 -18.35 0.95 -1.58
N ASN A 112 -17.06 0.66 -1.54
CA ASN A 112 -16.18 0.83 -2.68
C ASN A 112 -16.52 -0.16 -3.80
N GLU A 113 -16.86 -1.40 -3.46
CA GLU A 113 -17.31 -2.40 -4.44
C GLU A 113 -18.61 -1.99 -5.14
N GLU A 114 -19.58 -1.45 -4.41
CA GLU A 114 -20.82 -0.92 -4.97
C GLU A 114 -20.54 0.24 -5.94
N LYS A 115 -19.71 1.22 -5.54
CA LYS A 115 -19.32 2.33 -6.40
C LYS A 115 -18.59 1.88 -7.66
N ALA A 116 -17.65 0.93 -7.53
CA ALA A 116 -16.90 0.40 -8.66
C ALA A 116 -17.84 -0.35 -9.63
N LYS A 117 -18.81 -1.11 -9.12
CA LYS A 117 -19.87 -1.74 -9.93
C LYS A 117 -20.72 -0.70 -10.65
N GLU A 118 -21.15 0.35 -9.97
CA GLU A 118 -21.92 1.44 -10.59
C GLU A 118 -21.14 2.12 -11.72
N LEU A 119 -19.86 2.44 -11.48
CA LEU A 119 -18.96 3.01 -12.49
C LEU A 119 -18.79 2.05 -13.66
N ALA A 120 -18.51 0.77 -13.41
CA ALA A 120 -18.33 -0.23 -14.44
C ALA A 120 -19.59 -0.43 -15.30
N ILE A 121 -20.77 -0.50 -14.68
CA ILE A 121 -22.05 -0.57 -15.38
C ILE A 121 -22.26 0.68 -16.23
N ARG A 122 -21.93 1.87 -15.70
CA ARG A 122 -22.02 3.12 -16.47
C ARG A 122 -21.05 3.13 -17.66
N TYR A 123 -19.80 2.74 -17.46
CA TYR A 123 -18.79 2.65 -18.53
C TYR A 123 -19.19 1.63 -19.59
N ALA A 124 -19.69 0.47 -19.17
CA ALA A 124 -20.29 -0.50 -20.07
C ALA A 124 -21.43 0.16 -20.85
N HIS A 125 -22.43 0.76 -20.21
CA HIS A 125 -23.52 1.44 -20.92
C HIS A 125 -23.05 2.54 -21.89
N ASP A 126 -22.05 3.33 -21.51
CA ASP A 126 -21.50 4.41 -22.35
C ASP A 126 -20.71 3.85 -23.55
N TYR A 127 -19.95 2.77 -23.36
CA TYR A 127 -19.20 2.07 -24.42
C TYR A 127 -20.12 1.26 -25.35
N LEU A 128 -21.16 0.64 -24.77
CA LEU A 128 -22.10 -0.28 -25.41
C LEU A 128 -23.25 0.39 -26.14
N LYS A 129 -23.17 1.70 -26.39
CA LYS A 129 -24.00 2.38 -27.41
C LYS A 129 -23.83 1.78 -28.83
N ILE A 130 -22.99 0.77 -29.02
CA ILE A 130 -22.67 0.18 -30.32
C ILE A 130 -23.16 -1.27 -30.49
N ASP A 131 -23.05 -2.18 -29.51
CA ASP A 131 -23.73 -3.48 -29.53
C ASP A 131 -23.37 -4.27 -28.27
N LEU A 132 -24.33 -4.68 -27.43
CA LEU A 132 -24.13 -5.88 -26.62
C LEU A 132 -25.42 -6.61 -26.30
N ASN A 133 -25.30 -7.92 -26.41
CA ASN A 133 -26.28 -8.92 -26.02
C ASN A 133 -26.61 -8.76 -24.52
N PRO A 134 -27.88 -8.56 -24.12
CA PRO A 134 -28.30 -8.32 -22.72
C PRO A 134 -28.03 -9.49 -21.74
N ARG A 135 -27.37 -10.55 -22.21
CA ARG A 135 -26.93 -11.70 -21.40
C ARG A 135 -25.48 -11.62 -20.94
N LYS A 136 -24.66 -10.69 -21.48
CA LYS A 136 -23.25 -10.59 -21.10
C LYS A 136 -23.09 -10.00 -19.70
N LYS A 137 -22.40 -10.75 -18.84
CA LYS A 137 -22.12 -10.37 -17.45
C LYS A 137 -20.78 -9.63 -17.40
N VAL A 138 -20.81 -8.36 -17.03
CA VAL A 138 -19.60 -7.54 -16.79
C VAL A 138 -19.19 -7.68 -15.33
N VAL A 139 -17.92 -8.00 -15.08
CA VAL A 139 -17.35 -8.05 -13.72
C VAL A 139 -16.32 -6.93 -13.59
N PRO A 140 -16.47 -6.01 -12.61
CA PRO A 140 -15.46 -5.00 -12.34
C PRO A 140 -14.28 -5.60 -11.58
N GLU A 141 -13.09 -5.44 -12.14
CA GLU A 141 -11.84 -5.69 -11.43
C GLU A 141 -11.17 -4.37 -11.11
N TYR A 142 -10.71 -4.19 -9.88
CA TYR A 142 -9.99 -2.97 -9.50
C TYR A 142 -8.96 -3.23 -8.42
N ILE A 143 -8.00 -2.33 -8.34
CA ILE A 143 -6.96 -2.37 -7.31
C ILE A 143 -7.44 -1.65 -6.07
N ILE A 144 -7.37 -2.34 -4.94
CA ILE A 144 -7.67 -1.79 -3.61
C ILE A 144 -6.38 -1.70 -2.79
N SER A 145 -6.20 -0.57 -2.10
CA SER A 145 -5.17 -0.39 -1.07
C SER A 145 -5.81 -0.44 0.31
N ILE A 146 -5.33 -1.34 1.17
CA ILE A 146 -5.80 -1.51 2.54
C ILE A 146 -4.66 -1.12 3.47
N GLY A 147 -4.86 -0.08 4.27
CA GLY A 147 -3.89 0.37 5.26
C GLY A 147 -4.17 -0.21 6.65
N TYR A 148 -3.16 -0.83 7.25
CA TYR A 148 -3.13 -1.20 8.66
C TYR A 148 -2.29 -0.22 9.43
N LEU A 149 -2.88 0.41 10.43
CA LEU A 149 -2.11 1.08 11.45
C LEU A 149 -1.74 0.08 12.53
N ILE A 150 -0.44 -0.14 12.70
CA ILE A 150 0.13 -1.06 13.65
C ILE A 150 0.87 -0.26 14.73
N GLN A 151 0.59 -0.58 15.99
CA GLN A 151 1.30 -0.02 17.14
C GLN A 151 2.24 -1.07 17.73
N MET A 152 3.51 -0.68 17.89
CA MET A 152 4.55 -1.46 18.57
C MET A 152 5.17 -0.64 19.68
N ASN A 153 4.79 -0.90 20.94
CA ASN A 153 5.22 -0.06 22.07
C ASN A 153 4.91 1.43 21.78
N ASP A 154 5.96 2.27 21.71
CA ASP A 154 5.88 3.71 21.43
C ASP A 154 5.91 4.05 19.92
N ASP A 155 6.23 3.09 19.06
CA ASP A 155 6.37 3.31 17.62
C ASP A 155 5.04 2.98 16.88
N GLN A 156 4.73 3.77 15.85
CA GLN A 156 3.60 3.51 14.95
C GLN A 156 4.13 3.20 13.55
N ALA A 157 3.57 2.16 12.95
CA ALA A 157 3.82 1.76 11.58
C ALA A 157 2.51 1.74 10.82
N ILE A 158 2.55 2.13 9.56
CA ILE A 158 1.44 1.92 8.62
C ILE A 158 1.90 0.92 7.58
N VAL A 159 1.06 -0.08 7.34
CA VAL A 159 1.27 -1.09 6.31
C VAL A 159 0.14 -0.97 5.31
N TYR A 160 0.44 -0.55 4.09
CA TYR A 160 -0.50 -0.63 2.98
C TYR A 160 -0.33 -1.95 2.23
N ILE A 161 -1.45 -2.60 1.94
CA ILE A 161 -1.53 -3.80 1.13
C ILE A 161 -2.32 -3.46 -0.12
N VAL A 162 -1.71 -3.66 -1.28
CA VAL A 162 -2.30 -3.32 -2.57
C VAL A 162 -2.48 -4.59 -3.40
N GLY A 163 -3.70 -4.79 -3.90
CA GLY A 163 -4.05 -5.98 -4.69
C GLY A 163 -5.45 -5.91 -5.28
N LEU A 164 -5.89 -7.00 -5.91
CA LEU A 164 -7.15 -7.05 -6.66
C LEU A 164 -8.34 -7.31 -5.73
N ASN A 165 -9.45 -6.63 -6.00
CA ASN A 165 -10.69 -6.70 -5.23
C ASN A 165 -11.23 -8.12 -5.01
N TYR A 166 -11.15 -9.01 -6.01
CA TYR A 166 -11.64 -10.39 -5.85
C TYR A 166 -10.79 -11.25 -4.89
N LYS A 167 -9.61 -10.78 -4.48
CA LYS A 167 -8.76 -11.42 -3.46
C LYS A 167 -8.81 -10.71 -2.11
N VAL A 168 -9.72 -9.77 -1.90
CA VAL A 168 -9.71 -8.89 -0.72
C VAL A 168 -9.71 -9.66 0.61
N ASP A 169 -10.55 -10.69 0.76
CA ASP A 169 -10.61 -11.50 1.98
C ASP A 169 -9.29 -12.25 2.24
N GLU A 170 -8.72 -12.81 1.17
CA GLU A 170 -7.43 -13.51 1.24
C GLU A 170 -6.30 -12.53 1.57
N MET A 171 -6.28 -11.35 0.93
CA MET A 171 -5.31 -10.29 1.20
C MET A 171 -5.38 -9.87 2.67
N ILE A 172 -6.57 -9.65 3.22
CA ILE A 172 -6.76 -9.25 4.62
C ILE A 172 -6.24 -10.31 5.57
N ARG A 173 -6.62 -11.57 5.36
CA ARG A 173 -6.17 -12.69 6.21
C ARG A 173 -4.65 -12.85 6.13
N ASN A 174 -4.11 -12.93 4.92
CA ASN A 174 -2.69 -13.16 4.67
C ASN A 174 -1.83 -12.04 5.26
N SER A 175 -2.19 -10.79 5.01
CA SER A 175 -1.44 -9.65 5.55
C SER A 175 -1.46 -9.55 7.07
N ARG A 176 -2.58 -9.89 7.73
CA ARG A 176 -2.60 -9.96 9.21
C ARG A 176 -1.64 -11.00 9.77
N GLU A 177 -1.46 -12.12 9.08
CA GLU A 177 -0.45 -13.12 9.43
C GLU A 177 0.97 -12.61 9.17
N ASP A 178 1.21 -12.05 7.98
CA ASP A 178 2.55 -11.65 7.54
C ASP A 178 3.12 -10.49 8.38
N PHE A 179 2.28 -9.55 8.79
CA PHE A 179 2.70 -8.34 9.52
C PHE A 179 2.50 -8.44 11.05
N ASN A 180 2.17 -9.61 11.59
CA ASN A 180 1.95 -9.77 13.04
C ASN A 180 3.18 -9.39 13.91
N LYS A 181 4.39 -9.52 13.36
CA LYS A 181 5.65 -9.18 14.03
C LYS A 181 5.82 -7.68 14.27
N PHE A 182 5.11 -6.86 13.49
CA PHE A 182 5.14 -5.40 13.64
C PHE A 182 4.37 -4.92 14.86
N GLY A 183 3.53 -5.73 15.49
CA GLY A 183 2.78 -5.35 16.69
C GLY A 183 1.27 -5.52 16.53
N LYS A 184 0.52 -4.74 17.31
CA LYS A 184 -0.95 -4.84 17.33
C LYS A 184 -1.55 -3.89 16.31
N VAL A 185 -2.45 -4.40 15.47
CA VAL A 185 -3.28 -3.55 14.60
C VAL A 185 -4.26 -2.75 15.48
N VAL A 186 -4.21 -1.43 15.38
CA VAL A 186 -5.02 -0.49 16.18
C VAL A 186 -5.86 0.45 15.31
N GLY A 187 -5.78 0.32 13.99
CA GLY A 187 -6.62 1.07 13.07
C GLY A 187 -6.52 0.53 11.65
N TYR A 188 -7.51 0.92 10.85
CA TYR A 188 -7.66 0.52 9.46
C TYR A 188 -7.97 1.76 8.61
N CYS A 189 -7.58 1.70 7.34
CA CYS A 189 -8.08 2.59 6.30
C CYS A 189 -8.13 1.85 4.96
N VAL A 190 -8.89 2.40 4.02
CA VAL A 190 -8.94 1.92 2.63
C VAL A 190 -8.76 3.12 1.72
N GLU A 191 -7.83 2.99 0.77
CA GLU A 191 -7.62 3.96 -0.30
C GLU A 191 -7.84 3.25 -1.64
N GLU A 192 -8.60 3.87 -2.53
CA GLU A 192 -8.78 3.38 -3.90
C GLU A 192 -7.57 3.84 -4.73
N VAL A 193 -6.84 2.89 -5.34
CA VAL A 193 -5.80 3.22 -6.31
C VAL A 193 -6.39 3.05 -7.70
N GLU A 194 -6.85 4.19 -8.24
CA GLU A 194 -7.17 4.66 -9.62
C GLU A 194 -7.51 3.71 -10.79
N LYS A 195 -7.39 2.37 -10.70
CA LYS A 195 -7.63 1.49 -11.85
C LYS A 195 -8.78 0.52 -11.60
N ALA A 196 -9.87 0.76 -12.32
CA ALA A 196 -10.97 -0.19 -12.52
C ALA A 196 -10.96 -0.65 -13.99
N ASP A 197 -10.80 -1.95 -14.20
CA ASP A 197 -10.82 -2.63 -15.49
C ASP A 197 -12.14 -3.42 -15.64
N LEU A 198 -12.60 -3.60 -16.89
CA LEU A 198 -13.79 -4.40 -17.22
C LEU A 198 -13.34 -5.73 -17.85
N ILE A 199 -13.87 -6.86 -17.37
CA ILE A 199 -13.65 -8.17 -18.00
C ILE A 199 -14.97 -8.72 -18.57
N ASP A 200 -14.94 -9.09 -19.86
CA ASP A 200 -15.99 -9.88 -20.54
C ASP A 200 -15.69 -11.37 -20.32
N VAL A 201 -16.66 -12.12 -19.80
CA VAL A 201 -16.45 -13.48 -19.25
C VAL A 201 -16.87 -14.57 -20.26
N GLU A 202 -17.20 -14.25 -21.52
CA GLU A 202 -17.75 -15.26 -22.46
C GLU A 202 -16.78 -15.92 -23.45
N GLU A 203 -15.49 -15.57 -23.55
CA GLU A 203 -14.56 -16.33 -24.41
C GLU A 203 -13.22 -16.60 -23.73
N GLU A 204 -13.07 -17.84 -23.24
CA GLU A 204 -11.82 -18.44 -22.78
C GLU A 204 -10.78 -18.66 -23.90
N GLU A 205 -10.88 -17.99 -25.06
CA GLU A 205 -9.91 -18.17 -26.16
C GLU A 205 -9.36 -16.90 -26.82
N ASP A 206 -9.96 -15.71 -26.70
CA ASP A 206 -9.40 -14.49 -27.32
C ASP A 206 -9.69 -13.24 -26.49
N ALA A 207 -9.01 -13.09 -25.34
CA ALA A 207 -9.12 -11.89 -24.51
C ALA A 207 -8.46 -10.68 -25.21
N TYR A 208 -9.29 -9.78 -25.76
CA TYR A 208 -8.85 -8.45 -26.17
C TYR A 208 -8.68 -7.56 -24.93
N TYR A 209 -7.45 -7.13 -24.67
CA TYR A 209 -7.12 -6.16 -23.64
C TYR A 209 -7.47 -4.76 -24.13
N VAL A 210 -8.29 -4.02 -23.37
CA VAL A 210 -8.38 -2.56 -23.53
C VAL A 210 -7.69 -1.93 -22.32
N LEU A 211 -6.42 -1.55 -22.53
CA LEU A 211 -5.69 -0.71 -21.58
C LEU A 211 -6.25 0.71 -21.68
N LEU A 212 -6.92 1.17 -20.62
CA LEU A 212 -7.18 2.59 -20.44
C LEU A 212 -6.02 3.18 -19.61
N GLU A 213 -5.16 3.95 -20.26
CA GLU A 213 -4.29 4.92 -19.61
C GLU A 213 -5.08 6.23 -19.40
N VAL A 214 -4.97 6.83 -18.22
CA VAL A 214 -5.28 8.25 -17.99
C VAL A 214 -3.99 8.95 -17.61
#